data_AF-A0A7W1JGF3-F1
#
_entry.id   AF-A0A7W1JGF3-F1
#
_cell.length_a   1.000
_cell.length_b   1.000
_cell.length_c   1.000
_cell.angle_alpha   90.00
_cell.angle_beta   90.00
_cell.angle_gamma   90.00
#
_symmetry.space_group_name_H-M   'P 1'
#
loop_
_entity.id
_entity.type
_entity.pdbx_description
1 polymer ?
#
loop_
_entity_poly.entity_id
_entity_poly.type
_entity_poly.pdbx_seq_one_letter_code
_entity_poly.pdbx_strand_id
1 'polypeptide(L)' 'MVYLICFSRLYQHVRHYAGSTTNLTGRMKVHSRGQGARLMAVIKDAGIAWQLVSAWKVHILI' A
#
# COMPACT_ATOMS: atom_id res chain seq x y z
N MET A 1 8.40 -9.62 -1.69
CA MET A 1 6.93 -9.78 -1.78
C MET A 1 6.35 -8.61 -2.52
N VAL A 2 5.33 -8.82 -3.35
CA VAL A 2 4.51 -7.76 -3.95
C VAL A 2 3.19 -7.72 -3.19
N TYR A 3 2.59 -6.55 -3.04
CA TYR A 3 1.33 -6.38 -2.33
C TYR A 3 0.43 -5.36 -3.02
N LEU A 4 -0.87 -5.46 -2.73
CA LEU A 4 -1.89 -4.57 -3.22
C LEU A 4 -2.71 -4.02 -2.05
N ILE A 5 -2.86 -2.70 -2.01
CA ILE A 5 -3.72 -1.98 -1.08
C ILE A 5 -4.94 -1.45 -1.85
N CYS A 6 -6.11 -1.51 -1.24
CA CYS A 6 -7.35 -0.90 -1.72
C CYS A 6 -7.80 0.23 -0.79
N PHE A 7 -8.14 1.38 -1.35
CA PHE A 7 -8.66 2.53 -0.60
C PHE A 7 -10.17 2.39 -0.41
N SER A 8 -10.69 2.85 0.74
CA SER A 8 -12.12 2.76 1.08
C SER A 8 -13.01 3.56 0.11
N ARG A 9 -12.46 4.61 -0.49
CA ARG A 9 -13.08 5.37 -1.58
C ARG A 9 -12.04 5.74 -2.64
N LEU A 10 -12.51 6.05 -3.84
CA LEU A 10 -11.70 6.57 -4.93
C LEU A 10 -11.03 7.88 -4.49
N TYR A 11 -9.72 8.02 -4.73
CA TYR A 11 -9.02 9.31 -4.63
C TYR A 11 -8.62 9.75 -6.03
N GLN A 12 -9.32 10.75 -6.56
CA GLN A 12 -9.23 11.15 -7.97
C GLN A 12 -9.46 9.97 -8.92
N HIS A 13 -8.41 9.46 -9.57
CA HIS A 13 -8.46 8.33 -10.49
C HIS A 13 -7.88 7.04 -9.88
N VAL A 14 -7.48 7.06 -8.61
CA VAL A 14 -6.76 5.94 -7.96
C VAL A 14 -7.62 5.32 -6.87
N ARG A 15 -7.83 4.01 -6.96
CA ARG A 15 -8.43 3.19 -5.88
C ARG A 15 -7.43 2.21 -5.27
N HIS A 16 -6.36 1.89 -5.99
CA HIS A 16 -5.43 0.84 -5.62
C HIS A 16 -4.00 1.35 -5.61
N TYR A 17 -3.20 0.81 -4.69
CA TYR A 17 -1.77 1.07 -4.62
C TYR A 17 -1.02 -0.26 -4.56
N ALA A 18 -0.16 -0.51 -5.53
CA ALA A 18 0.71 -1.66 -5.55
C ALA A 18 2.12 -1.28 -5.08
N GLY A 19 2.77 -2.19 -4.37
CA GLY A 19 4.16 -2.00 -3.93
C GLY A 19 4.87 -3.33 -3.71
N SER A 20 6.17 -3.25 -3.45
CA SER A 20 7.00 -4.40 -3.09
C SER A 20 7.80 -4.13 -1.83
N THR A 21 8.14 -5.19 -1.10
CA THR A 21 8.94 -5.13 0.13
C THR A 21 9.50 -6.50 0.49
N THR A 22 10.60 -6.52 1.23
CA THR A 22 11.13 -7.71 1.91
C THR A 22 10.54 -7.91 3.31
N ASN A 23 9.92 -6.87 3.90
CA ASN A 23 9.27 -6.91 5.20
C ASN A 23 7.85 -6.31 5.10
N LEU A 24 6.84 -7.17 4.91
CA LEU A 24 5.46 -6.76 4.71
C LEU A 24 4.89 -6.06 5.94
N THR A 25 5.06 -6.66 7.11
CA THR A 25 4.54 -6.12 8.38
C THR A 25 5.12 -4.74 8.69
N GLY A 26 6.44 -4.58 8.54
CA GLY A 26 7.11 -3.28 8.72
C GLY A 26 6.60 -2.25 7.73
N ARG A 27 6.42 -2.64 6.46
CA ARG A 27 5.89 -1.75 5.42
C ARG A 27 4.46 -1.29 5.73
N MET A 28 3.57 -2.17 6.18
CA MET A 28 2.21 -1.79 6.57
C MET A 28 2.18 -0.82 7.75
N LYS A 29 3.07 -0.98 8.74
CA LYS A 29 3.22 -0.02 9.86
C LYS A 29 3.71 1.35 9.39
N VAL A 30 4.63 1.40 8.42
CA VAL A 30 5.10 2.66 7.82
C VAL A 30 3.95 3.34 7.06
N HIS A 31 3.22 2.56 6.27
CA HIS A 31 2.07 3.03 5.51
C HIS A 31 0.90 3.51 6.38
N SER A 32 0.65 2.89 7.54
CA SER A 32 -0.42 3.34 8.45
C SER A 32 -0.12 4.72 9.06
N ARG A 33 1.15 5.11 9.10
CA ARG A 33 1.57 6.47 9.48
C ARG A 33 1.52 7.47 8.31
N GLY A 34 1.11 7.07 7.11
CA GLY A 34 1.15 7.88 5.90
C GLY A 34 2.55 8.06 5.34
N GLN A 35 3.49 7.17 5.66
CA GLN A 35 4.89 7.26 5.25
C GLN A 35 5.23 6.19 4.20
N GLY A 36 6.44 6.29 3.64
CA GLY A 36 7.03 5.28 2.76
C GLY A 36 6.59 5.35 1.29
N ALA A 37 5.61 6.18 0.95
CA ALA A 37 5.29 6.61 -0.42
C ALA A 37 4.48 7.91 -0.38
N ARG A 38 4.65 8.78 -1.38
CA ARG A 38 3.94 10.07 -1.45
C ARG A 38 2.43 9.90 -1.43
N LEU A 39 1.91 8.92 -2.17
CA LEU A 39 0.47 8.65 -2.21
C LEU A 39 -0.09 8.26 -0.84
N MET A 40 0.67 7.54 -0.02
CA MET A 40 0.24 7.13 1.32
C MET A 40 0.12 8.33 2.28
N ALA A 41 0.98 9.35 2.12
CA ALA A 41 0.83 10.62 2.85
C ALA A 41 -0.45 11.33 2.42
N VAL A 42 -0.66 11.46 1.12
CA VAL A 42 -1.81 12.18 0.54
C VAL A 42 -3.15 11.56 0.96
N ILE A 43 -3.30 10.23 0.89
CA ILE A 43 -4.56 9.59 1.31
C ILE A 43 -4.80 9.70 2.81
N LYS A 44 -3.74 9.74 3.63
CA LYS A 44 -3.85 9.95 5.08
C LYS A 44 -4.34 11.36 5.37
N ASP A 45 -3.74 12.37 4.74
CA ASP A 45 -4.16 13.77 4.87
C ASP A 45 -5.61 13.96 4.40
N ALA A 46 -6.04 13.21 3.38
CA ALA A 46 -7.42 13.19 2.89
C ALA A 46 -8.40 12.37 3.77
N GLY A 47 -7.94 11.78 4.88
CA GLY A 47 -8.75 10.97 5.78
C GLY A 47 -9.29 9.67 5.16
N ILE A 48 -8.60 9.12 4.16
CA ILE A 48 -9.02 7.91 3.43
C ILE A 48 -8.36 6.68 4.05
N ALA A 49 -9.19 5.79 4.57
CA ALA A 49 -8.76 4.49 5.05
C ALA A 49 -8.38 3.55 3.88
N TRP A 50 -7.57 2.55 4.18
CA TRP A 50 -7.13 1.56 3.21
C TRP A 50 -6.95 0.19 3.85
N GLN A 51 -6.99 -0.85 3.01
CA GLN A 51 -6.82 -2.24 3.42
C GLN A 51 -5.81 -2.94 2.52
N LEU A 52 -4.94 -3.78 3.11
CA LEU A 52 -4.12 -4.72 2.37
C LEU A 52 -5.02 -5.85 1.85
N VAL A 53 -5.20 -5.92 0.52
CA VAL A 53 -6.12 -6.89 -0.09
C VAL A 53 -5.43 -8.14 -0.61
N SER A 54 -4.13 -8.06 -0.92
CA SER A 54 -3.36 -9.23 -1.30
C SER A 54 -1.86 -9.02 -1.12
N ALA A 55 -1.14 -10.12 -0.93
CA ALA A 55 0.31 -10.15 -0.91
C ALA A 55 0.83 -11.47 -1.51
N TRP A 56 1.80 -11.35 -2.41
CA TRP A 56 2.38 -12.47 -3.14
C TRP A 56 3.87 -12.59 -2.84
N LYS A 57 4.34 -13.81 -2.60
CA LYS A 57 5.78 -14.11 -2.63
C LYS A 57 6.23 -14.10 -4.09
N VAL A 58 7.28 -13.34 -4.37
CA VAL A 58 7.91 -13.35 -5.69
C VAL A 58 9.01 -14.38 -5.65
N HIS A 59 8.91 -15.36 -6.54
CA HIS A 59 9.98 -16.31 -6.81
C HIS A 59 10.59 -15.90 -8.14
N ILE A 60 11.87 -15.53 -8.12
CA ILE A 60 12.60 -15.31 -9.37
C ILE A 60 13.10 -16.69 -9.79
N LEU A 61 12.60 -17.18 -10.92
CA LEU A 61 13.19 -18.31 -11.62
C LEU A 61 14.34 -17.72 -12.44
N ILE A 62 15.56 -17.87 -11.92
CA ILE A 62 16.79 -17.67 -12.69
C ILE A 62 17.14 -18.95 -13.42
#